data_AF-K6D896-F1
#
_entry.id   AF-K6D896-F1
#
_cell.length_a   1.000
_cell.length_b   1.000
_cell.length_c   1.000
_cell.angle_alpha   90.00
_cell.angle_beta   90.00
_cell.angle_gamma   90.00
#
_symmetry.space_group_name_H-M   'P 1'
#
loop_
_entity.id
_entity.type
_entity.pdbx_description
1 polymer ?
#
loop_
_entity_poly.entity_id
_entity_poly.type
_entity_poly.pdbx_seq_one_letter_code
_entity_poly.pdbx_strand_id
1 'polypeptide(L)'
;MQFANCYSFPHEVLHLLRERFASGHGGFPLVGTPEQVADGITALAEVGFKGTTLSFVDYNDEFPYFRDHVLPILTERRLRGDGNRNSSSLNISK
;
A
#
# COMPACT_ATOMS: atom_id res chain seq x y z
N MET A 1 18.56 -7.96 14.80
CA MET A 1 17.79 -9.22 14.71
C MET A 1 16.69 -9.22 15.77
N GLN A 2 15.60 -8.48 15.52
CA GLN A 2 14.60 -8.13 16.55
C GLN A 2 13.79 -9.32 17.10
N PHE A 3 13.83 -10.49 16.42
CA PHE A 3 13.10 -11.70 16.79
C PHE A 3 14.00 -12.89 17.15
N ALA A 4 15.32 -12.74 17.15
CA ALA A 4 16.24 -13.87 17.34
C ALA A 4 16.16 -14.52 18.74
N ASN A 5 15.56 -13.84 19.72
CA ASN A 5 15.39 -14.35 21.09
C ASN A 5 13.92 -14.35 21.56
N CYS A 6 12.98 -14.34 20.61
CA CYS A 6 11.56 -14.25 20.90
C CYS A 6 10.95 -15.66 21.00
N TYR A 7 10.80 -16.17 22.23
CA TYR A 7 10.25 -17.51 22.50
C TYR A 7 8.72 -17.59 22.41
N SER A 8 8.03 -16.47 22.17
CA SER A 8 6.58 -16.42 22.02
C SER A 8 6.08 -16.89 20.64
N PHE A 9 6.99 -17.18 19.70
CA PHE A 9 6.64 -17.77 18.41
C PHE A 9 7.27 -19.17 18.29
N PRO A 10 6.50 -20.21 17.91
CA PRO A 10 7.07 -21.51 17.54
C PRO A 10 8.14 -21.35 16.46
N HIS A 11 9.21 -22.15 16.51
CA HIS A 11 10.35 -22.01 15.58
C HIS A 11 9.96 -22.06 14.10
N GLU A 12 8.93 -22.82 13.72
CA GLU A 12 8.40 -22.82 12.35
C GLU A 12 7.78 -21.48 11.93
N VAL A 13 7.14 -20.77 12.87
CA VAL A 13 6.54 -19.45 12.64
C VAL A 13 7.63 -18.40 12.43
N LEU A 14 8.80 -18.56 13.06
CA LEU A 14 9.95 -17.67 12.85
C LEU A 14 10.48 -17.75 11.41
N HIS A 15 10.48 -18.93 10.79
CA HIS A 15 10.88 -19.08 9.38
C HIS A 15 9.92 -18.36 8.42
N LEU A 16 8.60 -18.51 8.62
CA LEU A 16 7.59 -17.80 7.82
C LEU A 16 7.66 -16.28 8.02
N LEU A 17 7.83 -15.84 9.28
CA LEU A 17 7.99 -14.43 9.61
C LEU A 17 9.26 -13.85 8.96
N ARG A 18 10.37 -14.60 8.94
CA ARG A 18 11.63 -14.15 8.33
C ARG A 18 11.46 -13.80 6.85
N GLU A 19 10.71 -14.59 6.09
CA GLU A 19 10.43 -14.31 4.68
C GLU A 19 9.54 -13.07 4.53
N ARG A 20 8.49 -12.94 5.35
CA ARG A 20 7.60 -11.76 5.32
C ARG A 20 8.30 -10.46 5.75
N PHE A 21 9.23 -10.55 6.70
CA PHE A 21 10.06 -9.41 7.11
C PHE A 21 11.08 -9.03 6.04
N ALA A 22 11.67 -10.02 5.36
CA ALA A 22 12.61 -9.79 4.27
C ALA A 22 11.95 -9.15 3.03
N SER A 23 10.71 -9.54 2.71
CA SER A 23 10.01 -9.05 1.51
C SER A 23 9.27 -7.72 1.69
N GLY A 24 9.14 -7.19 2.91
CA GLY A 24 8.36 -5.95 3.12
C GLY A 24 8.13 -5.54 4.57
N HIS A 25 9.03 -5.91 5.50
CA HIS A 25 9.00 -5.48 6.91
C HIS A 25 7.71 -5.81 7.70
N GLY A 26 6.90 -6.78 7.24
CA GLY A 26 5.64 -7.15 7.88
C GLY A 26 4.42 -6.28 7.48
N GLY A 27 4.52 -5.47 6.43
CA GLY A 27 3.38 -4.74 5.85
C GLY A 27 2.36 -5.63 5.13
N PHE A 28 1.20 -5.07 4.77
CA PHE A 28 0.18 -5.76 3.98
C PHE A 28 0.69 -5.97 2.55
N PRO A 29 0.94 -7.22 2.11
CA PRO A 29 1.57 -7.47 0.82
C PRO A 29 0.59 -7.18 -0.32
N LEU A 30 0.99 -6.30 -1.23
CA LEU A 30 0.25 -5.97 -2.45
C LEU A 30 1.08 -6.47 -3.64
N VAL A 31 0.94 -7.75 -3.98
CA VAL A 31 1.72 -8.41 -5.03
C VAL A 31 0.77 -9.09 -6.02
N GLY A 32 0.97 -8.82 -7.31
CA GLY A 32 0.15 -9.38 -8.38
C GLY A 32 0.03 -8.44 -9.57
N THR A 33 -1.08 -8.59 -10.30
CA THR A 33 -1.48 -7.68 -11.39
C THR A 33 -1.88 -6.30 -10.86
N PRO A 34 -1.87 -5.25 -11.70
CA PRO A 34 -2.31 -3.91 -11.30
C PRO A 34 -3.72 -3.89 -10.67
N GLU A 35 -4.63 -4.72 -11.18
CA GLU A 35 -6.00 -4.86 -10.68
C GLU A 35 -6.00 -5.47 -9.28
N GLN A 36 -5.23 -6.54 -9.04
CA GLN A 36 -5.11 -7.17 -7.73
C GLN A 36 -4.51 -6.23 -6.68
N VAL A 37 -3.53 -5.42 -7.07
CA VAL A 37 -2.95 -4.39 -6.20
C VAL A 37 -4.00 -3.32 -5.87
N ALA A 38 -4.77 -2.85 -6.86
CA ALA A 38 -5.85 -1.90 -6.64
C ALA A 38 -6.97 -2.47 -5.75
N ASP A 39 -7.31 -3.75 -5.90
CA ASP A 39 -8.27 -4.47 -5.06
C ASP A 39 -7.80 -4.50 -3.61
N GLY A 40 -6.53 -4.82 -3.36
CA GLY A 40 -5.96 -4.80 -2.01
C GLY A 40 -6.02 -3.43 -1.35
N ILE A 41 -5.74 -2.36 -2.10
CA ILE A 41 -5.86 -0.97 -1.61
C ILE A 41 -7.34 -0.61 -1.33
N THR A 42 -8.25 -1.09 -2.18
CA THR A 42 -9.70 -0.88 -2.02
C THR A 42 -10.19 -1.53 -0.73
N ALA A 43 -9.78 -2.78 -0.46
CA ALA A 43 -10.12 -3.50 0.76
C ALA A 43 -9.64 -2.73 2.02
N LEU A 44 -8.45 -2.12 1.99
CA LEU A 44 -7.99 -1.28 3.10
C LEU A 44 -8.91 -0.07 3.31
N ALA A 45 -9.34 0.58 2.23
CA ALA A 45 -10.26 1.72 2.33
C ALA A 45 -11.64 1.32 2.89
N GLU A 46 -12.17 0.16 2.48
CA GLU A 46 -13.45 -0.38 2.95
C GLU A 46 -13.43 -0.73 4.45
N VAL A 47 -12.29 -1.20 4.95
CA VAL A 47 -12.08 -1.46 6.39
C VAL A 47 -11.96 -0.16 7.21
N GLY A 48 -11.91 1.00 6.54
CA GLY A 48 -11.96 2.33 7.17
C GLY A 48 -10.62 3.06 7.20
N PHE A 49 -9.56 2.52 6.60
CA PHE A 49 -8.30 3.24 6.46
C PHE A 49 -8.45 4.40 5.48
N LYS A 50 -8.08 5.61 5.91
CA LYS A 50 -8.16 6.82 5.06
C LYS A 50 -6.89 7.08 4.23
N GLY A 51 -5.88 6.25 4.42
CA GLY A 51 -4.61 6.32 3.71
C GLY A 51 -3.72 5.13 4.05
N THR A 52 -2.70 4.93 3.23
CA THR A 52 -1.69 3.90 3.43
C THR A 52 -0.32 4.45 3.01
N THR A 53 0.75 3.89 3.57
CA THR A 53 2.12 4.16 3.13
C THR A 53 2.58 2.98 2.29
N LEU A 54 3.07 3.26 1.08
CA LEU A 54 3.55 2.24 0.15
C LEU A 54 5.08 2.24 0.13
N SER A 55 5.66 1.06 0.18
CA SER A 55 7.08 0.82 -0.01
C SER A 55 7.28 -0.12 -1.20
N PHE A 56 8.25 0.20 -2.05
CA PHE A 56 8.61 -0.56 -3.25
C PHE A 56 9.97 -1.22 -3.04
N VAL A 57 10.21 -2.37 -3.67
CA VAL A 57 11.50 -3.07 -3.55
C VAL A 57 12.53 -2.35 -4.42
N ASP A 58 12.19 -2.14 -5.69
CA ASP A 58 12.89 -1.19 -6.57
C ASP A 58 11.99 0.01 -6.88
N TYR A 59 12.19 1.10 -6.14
CA TYR A 59 11.38 2.31 -6.33
C TYR A 59 11.49 2.90 -7.73
N ASN A 60 12.67 2.87 -8.36
CA ASN A 60 12.89 3.56 -9.63
C ASN A 60 12.15 2.89 -10.78
N ASP A 61 12.08 1.56 -10.74
CA ASP A 61 11.41 0.78 -11.79
C ASP A 61 9.94 0.51 -11.45
N GLU A 62 9.61 0.22 -10.18
CA GLU A 62 8.25 -0.16 -9.79
C GLU A 62 7.31 1.04 -9.67
N PHE A 63 7.80 2.20 -9.24
CA PHE A 63 6.92 3.36 -9.05
C PHE A 63 6.34 3.89 -10.36
N PRO A 64 7.10 4.07 -11.46
CA PRO A 64 6.52 4.46 -12.75
C PRO A 64 5.45 3.46 -13.22
N TYR A 65 5.71 2.16 -13.09
CA TYR A 65 4.74 1.12 -13.44
C TYR A 65 3.47 1.21 -12.59
N PHE A 66 3.61 1.35 -11.27
CA PHE A 66 2.49 1.55 -10.35
C PHE A 66 1.69 2.82 -10.68
N ARG A 67 2.39 3.92 -11.00
CA ARG A 67 1.78 5.19 -11.38
C ARG A 67 0.96 5.08 -12.65
N ASP A 68 1.44 4.34 -13.65
CA ASP A 68 0.79 4.29 -14.94
C ASP A 68 -0.35 3.25 -15.00
N HIS A 69 -0.28 2.21 -14.16
CA HIS A 69 -1.25 1.11 -14.20
C HIS A 69 -2.20 1.04 -13.01
N VAL A 70 -1.77 1.36 -11.79
CA VAL A 70 -2.61 1.19 -10.57
C VAL A 70 -3.31 2.48 -10.19
N LEU A 71 -2.59 3.61 -10.24
CA LEU A 71 -3.14 4.91 -9.84
C LEU A 71 -4.38 5.35 -10.64
N PRO A 72 -4.51 5.10 -11.96
CA PRO A 72 -5.74 5.39 -12.69
C PRO A 72 -6.94 4.57 -12.18
N ILE A 73 -6.74 3.28 -11.90
CA ILE A 73 -7.77 2.39 -11.35
C ILE A 73 -8.28 2.93 -10.01
N LEU A 74 -7.37 3.39 -9.13
CA LEU A 74 -7.76 3.98 -7.84
C LEU A 74 -8.54 5.29 -8.00
N THR A 75 -8.24 6.07 -9.03
CA THR A 75 -9.01 7.29 -9.37
C THR A 75 -10.41 6.94 -9.87
N GLU A 76 -10.55 5.94 -10.75
CA GLU A 76 -11.85 5.43 -11.21
C GLU A 76 -12.71 4.93 -10.03
N ARG A 77 -12.08 4.28 -9.05
CA ARG A 77 -12.72 3.82 -7.81
C ARG A 77 -12.97 4.93 -6.78
N ARG A 78 -12.65 6.20 -7.10
CA ARG A 78 -12.80 7.37 -6.23
C ARG A 78 -12.01 7.28 -4.92
N LEU A 79 -10.98 6.43 -4.86
CA LEU A 79 -10.08 6.32 -3.71
C LEU A 79 -8.98 7.38 -3.75
N ARG A 80 -8.79 8.04 -4.90
CA ARG A 80 -7.81 9.11 -5.10
C ARG A 80 -8.36 10.18 -6.03
N GLY A 81 -8.09 11.44 -5.72
CA GLY A 81 -8.45 12.57 -6.59
C GLY A 81 -7.66 12.54 -7.91
N ASP A 82 -8.23 13.12 -8.95
CA ASP A 82 -7.50 13.47 -10.16
C ASP A 82 -6.45 14.51 -9.78
N GLY A 83 -5.21 14.38 -10.26
CA GLY A 83 -4.11 15.28 -9.87
C GLY A 83 -4.31 16.75 -10.23
N ASN A 84 -5.45 17.12 -10.82
CA ASN A 84 -5.83 18.46 -11.22
C ASN A 84 -6.59 19.21 -10.11
N ARG A 85 -5.92 19.50 -8.99
CA ARG A 85 -6.44 20.46 -8.02
C ARG A 85 -6.15 21.88 -8.51
N ASN A 86 -6.93 22.35 -9.48
CA ASN A 86 -7.11 23.79 -9.68
C ASN A 86 -7.73 24.36 -8.41
N SER A 87 -6.91 25.14 -7.69
CA SER A 87 -7.29 25.98 -6.55
C SER A 87 -8.57 26.76 -6.86
N SER A 88 -9.72 26.20 -6.50
CA SER A 88 -11.02 26.82 -6.69
C SER A 88 -11.64 26.98 -5.31
N SER A 89 -11.34 28.14 -4.73
CA SER A 89 -12.17 28.87 -3.77
C SER A 89 -12.60 28.11 -2.52
N LEU A 90 -11.76 28.20 -1.49
CA LEU A 90 -12.22 28.23 -0.11
C LEU A 90 -13.08 29.49 0.08
N ASN A 91 -14.31 29.49 -0.45
CA ASN A 91 -15.32 30.50 -0.17
C ASN A 91 -15.89 30.22 1.22
N ILE A 92 -15.15 30.62 2.26
CA ILE A 92 -15.74 30.83 3.58
C ILE A 92 -16.47 32.16 3.50
N SER A 93 -17.76 32.11 3.17
CA SER A 93 -18.66 33.26 3.28
C SER A 93 -19.48 33.11 4.56
N LYS A 94 -19.15 33.98 5.52
CA LYS A 94 -19.91 34.45 6.71
C LYS A 94 -20.45 33.43 7.70
#